data_AF-A0A931UD02-F1
#
_entry.id   AF-A0A931UD02-F1
#
_cell.length_a   1.000
_cell.length_b   1.000
_cell.length_c   1.000
_cell.angle_alpha   90.00
_cell.angle_beta   90.00
_cell.angle_gamma   90.00
#
_symmetry.space_group_name_H-M   'P 1'
#
loop_
_entity.id
_entity.type
_entity.pdbx_description
1 polymer ?
#
loop_
_entity_poly.entity_id
_entity_poly.type
_entity_poly.pdbx_seq_one_letter_code
_entity_poly.pdbx_strand_id
1 'polypeptide(L)' 'LLRGEIQGFTYLGESTEFQVLVGDQKIQAKGEPAQALRRGASVYLRIPVGDCLLIRQGEV' A
#
# COMPACT_ATOMS: atom_id res chain seq x y z
N LEU A 1 -1.68 11.57 4.97
CA LEU A 1 -1.73 10.11 5.20
C LEU A 1 -3.04 9.60 4.64
N LEU A 2 -3.04 8.49 3.92
CA LEU A 2 -4.25 7.88 3.39
C LEU A 2 -4.67 6.73 4.29
N ARG A 3 -5.93 6.72 4.76
CA ARG A 3 -6.46 5.61 5.53
C ARG A 3 -6.85 4.48 4.58
N GLY A 4 -6.46 3.26 4.90
CA GLY A 4 -6.85 2.08 4.15
C GLY A 4 -7.00 0.83 5.01
N GLU A 5 -7.40 -0.25 4.38
CA GLU A 5 -7.58 -1.57 5.00
C GLU A 5 -6.69 -2.60 4.33
N ILE A 6 -5.97 -3.41 5.12
CA ILE A 6 -5.16 -4.50 4.60
C ILE A 6 -6.07 -5.59 4.03
N GLN A 7 -5.95 -5.86 2.74
CA GLN A 7 -6.64 -6.96 2.05
C GLN A 7 -5.82 -8.25 2.07
N GLY A 8 -4.49 -8.14 2.10
CA GLY A 8 -3.57 -9.26 2.15
C GLY A 8 -2.12 -8.79 2.20
N PHE A 9 -1.22 -9.74 2.43
CA PHE A 9 0.22 -9.48 2.41
C PHE A 9 0.99 -10.76 2.09
N THR A 10 2.19 -10.58 1.54
CA THR A 10 3.12 -11.64 1.17
C THR A 10 4.48 -11.35 1.79
N TYR A 11 5.02 -12.31 2.54
CA TYR A 11 6.40 -12.23 3.04
C TYR A 11 7.38 -12.61 1.93
N LEU A 12 8.35 -11.73 1.68
CA LEU A 12 9.39 -11.88 0.66
C LEU A 12 10.77 -12.01 1.30
N GLY A 13 10.84 -12.64 2.48
CA GLY A 13 12.06 -12.71 3.30
C GLY A 13 12.27 -11.43 4.11
N GLU A 14 13.08 -10.52 3.62
CA GLU A 14 13.46 -9.27 4.32
C GLU A 14 12.42 -8.15 4.21
N SER A 15 11.35 -8.37 3.45
CA SER A 15 10.31 -7.38 3.25
C SER A 15 8.95 -8.02 3.13
N THR A 16 7.92 -7.21 3.30
CA THR A 16 6.53 -7.62 3.11
C THR A 16 5.89 -6.74 2.06
N GLU A 17 5.26 -7.36 1.07
CA GLU A 17 4.37 -6.68 0.15
C GLU A 17 2.95 -6.69 0.72
N PHE A 18 2.36 -5.51 0.85
CA PHE A 18 1.02 -5.30 1.38
C PHE A 18 0.08 -4.90 0.26
N GLN A 19 -1.12 -5.50 0.25
CA GLN A 19 -2.23 -5.06 -0.57
C GLN A 19 -3.19 -4.28 0.33
N VAL A 20 -3.32 -2.98 0.09
CA VAL A 20 -4.13 -2.08 0.90
C VAL A 20 -5.23 -1.47 0.04
N LEU A 21 -6.47 -1.54 0.51
CA LEU A 21 -7.61 -0.86 -0.11
C LEU A 21 -7.75 0.54 0.48
N VAL A 22 -7.68 1.57 -0.38
CA VAL A 22 -7.90 2.98 -0.03
C VAL A 22 -9.07 3.49 -0.86
N GLY A 23 -10.23 3.69 -0.23
CA GLY A 23 -11.47 3.94 -0.98
C GLY A 23 -11.80 2.74 -1.87
N ASP A 24 -11.87 2.95 -3.19
CA ASP A 24 -12.06 1.92 -4.20
C ASP A 24 -10.76 1.45 -4.87
N GLN A 25 -9.62 2.06 -4.52
CA GLN A 25 -8.32 1.78 -5.14
C GLN A 25 -7.52 0.75 -4.34
N LYS A 26 -6.95 -0.23 -5.04
CA LYS A 26 -5.96 -1.15 -4.47
C LYS A 26 -4.56 -0.59 -4.66
N ILE A 27 -3.86 -0.37 -3.55
CA ILE A 27 -2.48 0.09 -3.53
C ILE A 27 -1.60 -1.07 -3.06
N GLN A 28 -0.55 -1.34 -3.82
CA GLN A 28 0.53 -2.23 -3.40
C GLN A 28 1.63 -1.41 -2.74
N ALA A 29 2.06 -1.83 -1.55
CA ALA A 29 3.10 -1.13 -0.80
C ALA A 29 4.11 -2.14 -0.26
N LYS A 30 5.39 -1.78 -0.30
CA LYS A 30 6.47 -2.55 0.33
C LYS A 30 6.80 -1.94 1.68
N GLY A 31 6.96 -2.78 2.70
CA GLY A 31 7.36 -2.33 4.03
C GLY A 31 8.14 -3.39 4.78
N GLU A 32 8.60 -3.01 5.96
CA GLU A 32 9.23 -3.95 6.89
C GLU A 32 8.22 -5.00 7.37
N PRO A 33 8.69 -6.22 7.69
CA PRO A 33 7.86 -7.22 8.35
C PRO A 33 7.39 -6.70 9.71
N ALA A 34 6.13 -6.27 9.79
CA ALA A 34 5.52 -5.86 11.06
C ALA A 34 4.73 -7.02 11.66
N GLN A 35 5.03 -7.38 12.92
CA GLN A 35 4.45 -8.54 13.59
C GLN A 35 2.94 -8.45 13.88
N ALA A 36 2.31 -7.28 13.69
CA ALA A 36 0.92 -7.03 14.13
C ALA A 36 -0.05 -6.67 12.98
N LEU A 37 0.34 -6.84 11.72
CA LEU A 37 -0.54 -6.55 10.59
C LEU A 37 -1.36 -7.78 10.22
N ARG A 38 -2.68 -7.61 10.18
CA ARG A 38 -3.66 -8.64 9.83
C ARG A 38 -4.55 -8.15 8.71
N ARG A 39 -5.10 -9.07 7.92
CA ARG A 39 -6.19 -8.75 7.00
C ARG A 39 -7.34 -8.09 7.75
N GLY A 40 -7.94 -7.04 7.17
CA GLY A 40 -8.97 -6.21 7.79
C GLY A 40 -8.44 -5.14 8.75
N ALA A 41 -7.13 -5.07 9.01
CA ALA A 41 -6.58 -4.01 9.85
C ALA A 41 -6.62 -2.65 9.14
N SER A 42 -7.05 -1.63 9.87
CA SER A 42 -6.97 -0.24 9.42
C SER A 42 -5.52 0.25 9.54
N VAL A 43 -5.00 0.82 8.46
CA VAL A 43 -3.63 1.35 8.38
C VAL A 43 -3.62 2.74 7.76
N TYR A 44 -2.52 3.46 7.95
CA TYR A 44 -2.26 4.73 7.28
C TYR A 44 -1.07 4.60 6.35
N LEU A 45 -1.29 4.88 5.06
CA LEU A 45 -0.25 4.96 4.05
C LEU A 45 0.33 6.37 4.02
N ARG A 46 1.67 6.45 4.07
CA ARG A 46 2.42 7.67 3.78
C ARG A 46 2.96 7.56 2.36
N ILE A 47 2.35 8.33 1.45
CA ILE A 47 2.82 8.43 0.07
C ILE A 47 3.58 9.76 -0.07
N PRO A 48 4.90 9.73 -0.32
CA PRO A 48 5.65 10.95 -0.62
C PRO A 48 5.22 11.51 -1.97
N VAL A 49 4.54 12.66 -1.95
CA VAL A 49 3.98 13.30 -3.17
C VAL A 49 5.08 13.62 -4.19
N GLY A 50 6.30 13.91 -3.74
CA GLY A 50 7.45 14.16 -4.62
C GLY A 50 7.85 12.98 -5.51
N ASP A 51 7.47 11.75 -5.14
CA ASP A 51 7.79 10.54 -5.89
C ASP A 51 6.61 10.09 -6.77
N CYS A 52 5.50 10.83 -6.76
CA CYS A 52 4.31 10.51 -7.53
C CYS A 52 4.43 11.02 -8.97
N LEU A 53 4.10 10.16 -9.94
CA LEU A 53 3.96 10.54 -11.34
C LEU A 53 2.48 10.82 -11.65
N LEU A 54 2.21 11.97 -12.25
CA LEU A 54 0.89 12.27 -12.80
C LEU A 54 0.83 11.74 -14.23
N ILE A 55 0.04 10.69 -14.44
CA ILE A 55 -0.20 10.14 -15.78
C ILE A 55 -1.48 10.76 -16.32
N ARG A 56 -1.41 11.38 -17.50
CA ARG A 56 -2.60 11.80 -18.26
C ARG A 56 -3.03 10.65 -19.16
N GLN A 57 -4.34 10.41 -19.26
CA GLN A 57 -4.86 9.41 -20.18
C GLN A 57 -4.40 9.72 -21.61
N GLY A 58 -3.68 8.79 -22.23
CA GLY A 58 -3.17 8.91 -23.61
C GLY A 58 -1.66 9.07 -23.76
N GLU A 59 -0.89 9.16 -22.66
CA GLU A 59 0.58 9.21 -22.68
C GLU A 59 1.15 7.93 -22.02
N VAL A 60 1.24 6.83 -22.79
CA VAL A 60 2.06 5.64 -22.47
C VAL A 60 2.76 5.17 -23.73
#